data_AF-M1A735-F1
#
_entry.id   AF-M1A735-F1
#
_cell.length_a   1.000
_cell.length_b   1.000
_cell.length_c   1.000
_cell.angle_alpha   90.00
_cell.angle_beta   90.00
_cell.angle_gamma   90.00
#
_symmetry.space_group_name_H-M   'P 1'
#
loop_
_entity.id
_entity.type
_entity.pdbx_description
1 polymer ?
#
loop_
_entity_poly.entity_id
_entity_poly.type
_entity_poly.pdbx_seq_one_letter_code
_entity_poly.pdbx_strand_id
1 'polypeptide(L)'
;MVGREKIHFLINPTTLKHHQIPMFDSLLPLHRTCYMYGLGYDVVNDDYKVVVLSYPVKNKTVTCVYMYSVRKGLWEKLENSPYDHSPFEPRSGVLVNEALHWLTRTTSENSTTIAAFDLSVDKFSEVPRPTDLQNHCFLCNLAPLKGCLCISTNISPYLDTDTF
;
A
#
# COMPACT_ATOMS: atom_id res chain seq x y z
N MET A 1 16.23 10.82 -25.93
CA MET A 1 15.08 9.90 -25.75
C MET A 1 14.04 10.63 -24.93
N VAL A 2 12.94 11.06 -25.56
CA VAL A 2 11.79 11.65 -24.85
C VAL A 2 11.23 10.56 -23.95
N GLY A 3 11.34 10.73 -22.63
CA GLY A 3 10.77 9.79 -21.68
C GLY A 3 9.26 9.76 -21.91
N ARG A 4 8.69 8.59 -22.20
CA ARG A 4 7.23 8.45 -22.29
C ARG A 4 6.65 8.92 -20.96
N GLU A 5 5.89 10.00 -20.99
CA GLU A 5 5.11 10.47 -19.84
C GLU A 5 4.19 9.31 -19.41
N LYS A 6 4.30 8.89 -18.16
CA LYS A 6 3.36 7.93 -17.59
C LYS A 6 2.16 8.73 -17.10
N ILE A 7 1.00 8.42 -17.66
CA ILE A 7 -0.26 9.04 -17.25
C ILE A 7 -0.96 8.07 -16.29
N HIS A 8 -1.45 8.59 -15.17
CA HIS A 8 -2.25 7.85 -14.20
C HIS A 8 -3.73 8.21 -14.35
N PHE A 9 -4.61 7.24 -14.13
CA PHE A 9 -6.05 7.44 -14.19
C PHE A 9 -6.72 6.84 -12.96
N LEU A 10 -7.64 7.57 -12.37
CA LEU A 10 -8.68 7.02 -11.51
C LEU A 10 -9.89 6.73 -12.38
N ILE A 11 -10.33 5.47 -12.44
CA ILE A 11 -11.41 5.04 -13.32
C ILE A 11 -12.52 4.45 -12.45
N ASN A 12 -13.76 4.89 -12.68
CA ASN A 12 -14.95 4.21 -12.21
C ASN A 12 -15.57 3.43 -13.38
N PRO A 13 -15.37 2.11 -13.45
CA PRO A 13 -15.87 1.31 -14.57
C PRO A 13 -17.39 1.21 -14.61
N THR A 14 -18.08 1.33 -13.48
CA THR A 14 -19.55 1.25 -13.40
C THR A 14 -20.22 2.50 -13.98
N THR A 15 -19.61 3.68 -13.77
CA THR A 15 -20.13 4.94 -14.31
C THR A 15 -19.44 5.35 -15.62
N LEU A 16 -18.43 4.59 -16.08
CA LEU A 16 -17.57 4.90 -17.23
C LEU A 16 -16.86 6.27 -17.12
N LYS A 17 -16.72 6.80 -15.91
CA LYS A 17 -16.04 8.08 -15.67
C LYS A 17 -14.57 7.81 -15.37
N HIS A 18 -13.72 8.71 -15.80
CA HIS A 18 -12.31 8.69 -15.44
C HIS A 18 -11.86 10.09 -15.03
N HIS A 19 -10.85 10.13 -14.18
CA HIS A 19 -10.16 11.33 -13.75
C HIS A 19 -8.67 11.12 -14.03
N GLN A 20 -8.08 12.01 -14.83
CA GLN A 20 -6.65 11.97 -15.09
C GLN A 20 -5.91 12.49 -13.86
N ILE A 21 -4.97 11.70 -13.36
CA ILE A 21 -4.11 12.08 -12.25
C ILE A 21 -2.78 12.55 -12.86
N PRO A 22 -2.32 13.78 -12.56
CA PRO A 22 -1.02 14.24 -13.02
C PRO A 22 0.08 13.34 -12.46
N MET A 23 1.18 13.17 -13.19
CA MET A 23 2.31 12.43 -12.65
C MET A 23 2.91 13.22 -11.48
N PHE A 24 3.22 12.55 -10.37
CA PHE A 24 3.95 13.18 -9.28
C PHE A 24 5.44 13.16 -9.57
N ASP A 25 6.15 14.20 -9.14
CA ASP A 25 7.61 14.26 -9.20
C ASP A 25 8.20 13.27 -8.17
N SER A 26 8.30 12.01 -8.57
CA SER A 26 8.97 11.01 -7.74
C SER A 26 10.46 11.33 -7.70
N LEU A 27 11.01 11.48 -6.50
CA LEU A 27 12.45 11.75 -6.30
C LEU A 27 13.35 10.60 -6.75
N LEU A 28 12.76 9.43 -7.04
CA LEU A 28 13.48 8.22 -7.40
C LEU A 28 13.43 7.96 -8.93
N PRO A 29 14.51 7.41 -9.53
CA PRO A 29 14.50 7.05 -10.95
C PRO A 29 13.42 6.00 -11.25
N LEU A 30 12.55 6.29 -12.22
CA LEU A 30 11.39 5.45 -12.62
C LEU A 30 11.74 3.97 -12.89
N HIS A 31 12.97 3.67 -13.33
CA HIS A 31 13.41 2.32 -13.71
C HIS A 31 14.04 1.52 -12.56
N ARG A 32 14.13 2.12 -11.36
CA ARG A 32 14.67 1.47 -10.14
C ARG A 32 13.74 1.60 -8.95
N THR A 33 12.47 1.92 -9.21
CA THR A 33 11.47 2.22 -8.19
C THR A 33 10.25 1.34 -8.41
N CYS A 34 9.80 0.69 -7.34
CA CYS A 34 8.52 0.02 -7.30
C CYS A 34 7.47 0.98 -6.74
N TYR A 35 6.24 0.83 -7.21
CA TYR A 35 5.10 1.63 -6.74
C TYR A 35 3.99 0.69 -6.27
N MET A 36 3.41 1.01 -5.13
CA MET A 36 2.14 0.43 -4.67
C MET A 36 1.11 1.53 -4.54
N TYR A 37 -0.13 1.20 -4.85
CA TYR A 37 -1.23 2.15 -4.89
C TYR A 37 -2.28 1.73 -3.88
N GLY A 38 -2.91 2.70 -3.22
CA GLY A 38 -4.13 2.53 -2.45
C GLY A 38 -5.11 3.62 -2.85
N LEU A 39 -6.38 3.27 -2.95
CA LEU A 39 -7.47 4.20 -3.26
C LEU A 39 -8.47 4.12 -2.12
N GLY A 40 -8.86 5.28 -1.59
CA GLY A 40 -9.95 5.35 -0.64
C GLY A 40 -10.75 6.63 -0.73
N TYR A 41 -11.87 6.62 -0.04
CA TYR A 41 -12.74 7.77 0.10
C TYR A 41 -12.65 8.26 1.54
N ASP A 42 -12.22 9.51 1.69
CA ASP A 42 -12.19 10.23 2.96
C ASP A 42 -13.57 10.85 3.17
N VAL A 43 -14.35 10.19 4.03
CA VAL A 43 -15.74 10.58 4.33
C VAL A 43 -15.80 11.95 5.00
N VAL A 44 -14.79 12.30 5.80
CA VAL A 44 -14.75 13.56 6.56
C VAL A 44 -14.60 14.75 5.61
N ASN A 45 -13.75 14.61 4.60
CA ASN A 45 -13.44 15.69 3.65
C ASN A 45 -14.22 15.60 2.33
N ASP A 46 -15.08 14.60 2.16
CA ASP A 46 -15.79 14.28 0.91
C ASP A 46 -14.83 14.27 -0.29
N ASP A 47 -13.81 13.41 -0.20
CA ASP A 47 -12.73 13.37 -1.19
C ASP A 47 -12.27 11.95 -1.50
N TYR A 48 -11.91 11.72 -2.76
CA TYR A 48 -11.17 10.52 -3.14
C TYR A 48 -9.69 10.80 -2.99
N LYS A 49 -9.02 9.96 -2.22
CA LYS A 49 -7.58 10.02 -1.99
C LYS A 49 -6.90 8.83 -2.66
N VAL A 50 -5.83 9.11 -3.42
CA VAL A 50 -4.95 8.10 -3.99
C VAL A 50 -3.62 8.17 -3.26
N VAL A 51 -3.27 7.11 -2.55
CA VAL A 51 -1.99 6.98 -1.84
C VAL A 51 -1.04 6.15 -2.69
N VAL A 52 0.16 6.66 -2.90
CA VAL A 52 1.23 6.00 -3.64
C VAL A 52 2.43 5.82 -2.72
N LEU A 53 2.84 4.57 -2.58
CA LEU A 53 4.06 4.19 -1.89
C LEU A 53 5.13 3.93 -2.94
N SER A 54 6.32 4.52 -2.77
CA SER A 54 7.45 4.30 -3.68
C SER A 54 8.69 3.90 -2.90
N TYR A 55 9.37 2.85 -3.36
CA TYR A 55 10.60 2.36 -2.73
C TYR A 55 11.61 1.86 -3.78
N PRO A 56 12.93 1.92 -3.48
CA PRO A 56 13.96 1.47 -4.41
C PRO A 56 14.00 -0.05 -4.50
N VAL A 57 14.20 -0.61 -5.71
CA VAL A 57 14.31 -2.06 -5.92
C VAL A 57 15.54 -2.65 -5.20
N LYS A 58 16.65 -1.89 -5.15
CA LYS A 58 17.94 -2.38 -4.62
C LYS A 58 18.28 -1.94 -3.20
N ASN A 59 17.71 -0.83 -2.72
CA ASN A 59 17.96 -0.26 -1.39
C ASN A 59 16.64 -0.02 -0.67
N LYS A 60 16.14 -1.03 0.02
CA LYS A 60 14.80 -1.07 0.65
C LYS A 60 14.65 -0.20 1.91
N THR A 61 15.49 0.82 2.08
CA THR A 61 15.62 1.52 3.37
C THR A 61 14.58 2.62 3.59
N VAL A 62 13.97 3.14 2.52
CA VAL A 62 13.01 4.24 2.62
C VAL A 62 11.83 4.01 1.69
N THR A 63 10.63 4.00 2.27
CA THR A 63 9.37 4.04 1.52
C THR A 63 8.82 5.46 1.57
N CYS A 64 8.87 6.18 0.45
CA CYS A 64 8.24 7.49 0.33
C CYS A 64 6.72 7.33 0.15
N VAL A 65 5.97 8.26 0.72
CA VAL A 65 4.51 8.28 0.70
C VAL A 65 4.06 9.55 -0.01
N TYR A 66 3.21 9.39 -1.03
CA TYR A 66 2.60 10.48 -1.77
C TYR A 66 1.10 10.32 -1.74
N MET A 67 0.38 11.41 -1.55
CA MET A 67 -1.08 11.41 -1.54
C MET A 67 -1.59 12.40 -2.59
N TYR A 68 -2.52 11.95 -3.42
CA TYR A 68 -3.26 12.81 -4.32
C TYR A 68 -4.68 13.00 -3.79
N SER A 69 -5.06 14.24 -3.57
CA SER A 69 -6.44 14.63 -3.32
C SER A 69 -7.11 14.92 -4.67
N VAL A 70 -8.16 14.17 -5.00
CA VAL A 70 -8.90 14.38 -6.26
C VAL A 70 -9.62 15.72 -6.22
N ARG A 71 -10.21 16.07 -5.08
CA ARG A 71 -10.92 17.34 -4.88
C ARG A 71 -10.00 18.55 -5.00
N LYS A 72 -8.79 18.51 -4.41
CA LYS A 72 -7.80 19.60 -4.54
C LYS A 72 -7.07 19.58 -5.89
N GLY A 73 -6.99 18.41 -6.51
CA GLY A 73 -6.23 18.21 -7.75
C GLY A 73 -4.71 18.25 -7.55
N LEU A 74 -4.21 18.02 -6.33
CA LEU A 74 -2.82 18.24 -5.94
C LEU A 74 -2.21 17.00 -5.30
N TRP A 75 -0.90 16.83 -5.56
CA TRP A 75 -0.06 15.87 -4.85
C TRP A 75 0.56 16.50 -3.62
N GLU A 76 0.56 15.76 -2.52
CA GLU A 76 1.23 16.10 -1.28
C GLU A 76 2.22 14.97 -0.96
N LYS A 77 3.48 15.32 -0.68
CA LYS A 77 4.46 14.37 -0.14
C LYS A 77 4.32 14.34 1.37
N LEU A 78 4.06 13.15 1.90
CA LEU A 78 3.90 12.94 3.34
C LEU A 78 5.20 12.45 3.98
N GLU A 79 5.15 12.21 5.29
CA GLU A 79 6.23 11.52 5.99
C GLU A 79 6.45 10.13 5.39
N ASN A 80 7.71 9.69 5.38
CA ASN A 80 8.05 8.36 4.89
C ASN A 80 7.43 7.30 5.81
N SER A 81 7.03 6.16 5.23
CA SER A 81 6.53 5.05 6.04
C SER A 81 7.67 4.46 6.89
N PRO A 82 7.42 4.16 8.18
CA PRO A 82 8.39 3.49 9.03
C PRO A 82 8.51 1.99 8.73
N TYR A 83 7.60 1.44 7.91
CA TYR A 83 7.56 0.02 7.51
C TYR A 83 8.28 -0.24 6.20
N ASP A 84 8.82 -1.46 6.04
CA ASP A 84 9.35 -1.94 4.77
C ASP A 84 8.21 -2.48 3.90
N HIS A 85 7.90 -1.73 2.85
CA HIS A 85 6.84 -1.99 1.88
C HIS A 85 7.34 -2.72 0.63
N SER A 86 8.44 -3.48 0.74
CA SER A 86 9.05 -4.20 -0.39
C SER A 86 8.81 -5.72 -0.34
N PRO A 87 7.54 -6.19 -0.42
CA PRO A 87 7.24 -7.62 -0.50
C PRO A 87 7.78 -8.20 -1.81
N PHE A 88 7.79 -9.54 -1.89
CA PHE A 88 8.19 -10.25 -3.11
C PHE A 88 7.29 -9.88 -4.30
N GLU A 89 5.99 -9.70 -4.05
CA GLU A 89 5.02 -9.20 -5.03
C GLU A 89 4.32 -7.95 -4.50
N PRO A 90 4.44 -6.79 -5.17
CA PRO A 90 3.72 -5.59 -4.77
C PRO A 90 2.20 -5.80 -4.92
N ARG A 91 1.45 -5.45 -3.89
CA ARG A 91 -0.02 -5.51 -3.86
C ARG A 91 -0.60 -4.11 -3.62
N SER A 92 -1.79 -3.87 -4.15
CA SER A 92 -2.51 -2.63 -3.87
C SER A 92 -3.04 -2.63 -2.44
N GLY A 93 -3.17 -1.44 -1.85
CA GLY A 93 -3.69 -1.24 -0.51
C GLY A 93 -5.18 -1.55 -0.45
N VAL A 94 -5.60 -2.18 0.65
CA VAL A 94 -6.98 -2.57 0.89
C VAL A 94 -7.64 -1.58 1.85
N LEU A 95 -8.74 -0.96 1.41
CA LEU A 95 -9.51 -0.04 2.24
C LEU A 95 -10.45 -0.80 3.18
N VAL A 96 -10.31 -0.58 4.48
CA VAL A 96 -11.23 -1.03 5.54
C VAL A 96 -11.30 0.05 6.60
N ASN A 97 -12.50 0.42 7.06
CA ASN A 97 -12.71 1.40 8.14
C ASN A 97 -11.86 2.68 7.95
N GLU A 98 -11.94 3.28 6.75
CA GLU A 98 -11.27 4.55 6.40
C GLU A 98 -9.72 4.49 6.37
N ALA A 99 -9.13 3.32 6.58
CA ALA A 99 -7.71 3.10 6.50
C ALA A 99 -7.33 2.15 5.35
N LEU A 100 -6.22 2.47 4.69
CA LEU A 100 -5.61 1.62 3.66
C LEU A 100 -4.59 0.67 4.30
N HIS A 101 -4.67 -0.62 3.98
CA HIS A 101 -3.87 -1.66 4.59
C HIS A 101 -2.94 -2.32 3.59
N TRP A 102 -1.68 -2.50 3.98
CA TRP A 102 -0.68 -3.25 3.22
C TRP A 102 0.02 -4.28 4.11
N LEU A 103 0.39 -5.41 3.52
CA LEU A 103 1.35 -6.32 4.11
C LEU A 103 2.75 -5.72 3.99
N THR A 104 3.45 -5.63 5.11
CA THR A 104 4.77 -5.00 5.21
C THR A 104 5.69 -5.86 6.08
N ARG A 105 6.94 -5.41 6.23
CA ARG A 105 7.87 -5.96 7.20
C ARG A 105 8.24 -4.91 8.23
N THR A 106 8.44 -5.36 9.48
CA THR A 106 9.10 -4.56 10.49
C THR A 106 10.59 -4.51 10.17
N THR A 107 11.19 -3.33 10.28
CA THR A 107 12.62 -3.14 10.02
C THR A 107 13.52 -3.73 11.12
N SER A 108 12.97 -3.92 12.33
CA SER A 108 13.68 -4.44 13.51
C SER A 108 13.74 -5.96 13.58
N GLU A 109 12.67 -6.66 13.19
CA GLU A 109 12.53 -8.10 13.45
C GLU A 109 12.43 -8.94 12.17
N ASN A 110 12.42 -8.31 10.98
CA ASN A 110 12.14 -8.97 9.70
C ASN A 110 10.81 -9.77 9.71
N SER A 111 9.92 -9.48 10.66
CA SER A 111 8.63 -10.12 10.82
C SER A 111 7.61 -9.45 9.89
N THR A 112 6.64 -10.23 9.40
CA THR A 112 5.55 -9.66 8.60
C THR A 112 4.60 -8.91 9.52
N THR A 113 4.21 -7.70 9.14
CA THR A 113 3.19 -6.91 9.83
C THR A 113 2.20 -6.32 8.83
N ILE A 114 1.14 -5.70 9.34
CA ILE A 114 0.15 -4.99 8.53
C ILE A 114 0.21 -3.52 8.90
N ALA A 115 0.62 -2.69 7.94
CA ALA A 115 0.59 -1.24 8.08
C ALA A 115 -0.77 -0.71 7.62
N ALA A 116 -1.43 0.07 8.48
CA ALA A 116 -2.66 0.80 8.18
C ALA A 116 -2.35 2.29 8.04
N PHE A 117 -2.69 2.87 6.90
CA PHE A 117 -2.65 4.31 6.67
C PHE A 117 -4.05 4.89 6.84
N ASP A 118 -4.24 5.67 7.89
CA ASP A 118 -5.50 6.35 8.17
C ASP A 118 -5.64 7.58 7.26
N LEU A 119 -6.68 7.61 6.43
CA LEU A 119 -6.93 8.69 5.47
C LEU A 119 -7.42 9.98 6.13
N SER A 120 -7.90 9.95 7.38
CA SER A 120 -8.43 11.13 8.07
C SER A 120 -7.31 11.97 8.69
N VAL A 121 -6.25 11.32 9.17
CA VAL A 121 -5.10 11.96 9.84
C VAL A 121 -3.79 11.83 9.06
N ASP A 122 -3.82 11.15 7.90
CA ASP A 122 -2.70 10.95 6.99
C ASP A 122 -1.48 10.30 7.67
N LYS A 123 -1.72 9.31 8.54
CA LYS A 123 -0.67 8.63 9.34
C LYS A 123 -0.75 7.12 9.28
N PHE A 124 0.42 6.50 9.40
CA PHE A 124 0.53 5.06 9.55
C PHE A 124 0.37 4.60 11.01
N SER A 125 -0.21 3.42 11.17
CA SER A 125 -0.28 2.64 12.40
C SER A 125 -0.09 1.16 12.10
N GLU A 126 0.20 0.37 13.12
CA GLU A 126 0.32 -1.08 13.01
C GLU A 126 -1.00 -1.75 13.42
N VAL A 127 -1.44 -2.72 12.62
CA VAL A 127 -2.58 -3.57 12.99
C VAL A 127 -2.07 -4.79 13.76
N PRO A 128 -2.67 -5.14 14.91
CA PRO A 128 -2.30 -6.34 15.65
C PRO A 128 -2.35 -7.60 14.77
N ARG A 129 -1.25 -8.36 14.80
CA ARG A 129 -1.10 -9.65 14.12
C ARG A 129 -1.77 -10.77 14.93
N PRO A 130 -2.46 -11.75 14.31
CA PRO A 130 -2.78 -13.01 14.96
C PRO A 130 -1.50 -13.79 15.28
N THR A 131 -1.37 -14.28 16.52
CA THR A 131 -0.13 -14.88 17.05
C THR A 131 0.47 -15.97 16.17
N ASP A 132 -0.34 -16.70 15.39
CA ASP A 132 0.07 -17.90 14.65
C ASP A 132 0.66 -17.63 13.25
N LEU A 133 0.67 -16.38 12.76
CA LEU A 133 1.08 -16.02 11.39
C LEU A 133 2.58 -15.66 11.24
N GLN A 134 3.42 -15.98 12.22
CA GLN A 134 4.76 -15.38 12.40
C GLN A 134 5.71 -15.51 11.20
N ASN A 135 5.70 -16.64 10.48
CA ASN A 135 6.81 -16.97 9.58
C ASN A 135 6.46 -17.06 8.08
N HIS A 136 5.17 -17.05 7.69
CA HIS A 136 4.74 -17.31 6.30
C HIS A 136 3.78 -16.26 5.72
N CYS A 137 3.63 -15.11 6.38
CA CYS A 137 2.62 -14.13 6.01
C CYS A 137 2.92 -13.37 4.69
N PHE A 138 4.11 -13.53 4.09
CA PHE A 138 4.45 -12.95 2.78
C PHE A 138 3.60 -13.48 1.61
N LEU A 139 2.97 -14.65 1.77
CA LEU A 139 2.06 -15.26 0.79
C LEU A 139 0.58 -14.97 1.08
N CYS A 140 0.32 -14.09 2.05
CA CYS A 140 -1.04 -13.69 2.39
C CYS A 140 -1.58 -12.70 1.35
N ASN A 141 -2.89 -12.77 1.15
CA ASN A 141 -3.63 -11.71 0.49
C ASN A 141 -4.57 -11.06 1.52
N LEU A 142 -4.55 -9.72 1.53
CA LEU A 142 -5.53 -8.93 2.26
C LEU A 142 -6.78 -8.76 1.40
N ALA A 143 -7.94 -8.83 2.02
CA ALA A 143 -9.21 -8.55 1.38
C ALA A 143 -10.19 -7.89 2.35
N PRO A 144 -11.05 -6.98 1.88
CA PRO A 144 -12.16 -6.47 2.67
C PRO A 144 -13.35 -7.44 2.58
N LEU A 145 -13.87 -7.90 3.71
CA LEU A 145 -15.06 -8.75 3.77
C LEU A 145 -16.04 -8.20 4.79
N LYS A 146 -17.20 -7.71 4.33
CA LYS A 146 -18.26 -7.14 5.18
C LYS A 146 -17.75 -6.08 6.18
N GLY A 147 -16.80 -5.25 5.77
CA GLY A 147 -16.20 -4.21 6.61
C GLY A 147 -15.09 -4.71 7.55
N CYS A 148 -14.71 -5.98 7.47
CA CYS A 148 -13.56 -6.52 8.20
C CYS A 148 -12.35 -6.68 7.28
N LEU A 149 -11.16 -6.46 7.84
CA LEU A 149 -9.91 -6.83 7.19
C LEU A 149 -9.71 -8.34 7.36
N CYS A 150 -9.57 -9.05 6.25
CA CYS A 150 -9.36 -10.49 6.25
C CYS A 150 -8.05 -10.86 5.58
N ILE A 151 -7.47 -11.95 6.06
CA ILE A 151 -6.26 -12.56 5.52
C ILE A 151 -6.66 -13.90 4.91
N SER A 152 -6.33 -14.11 3.65
CA SER A 152 -6.37 -15.44 3.02
C SER A 152 -4.94 -15.89 2.72
N THR A 153 -4.62 -17.13 3.05
CA THR A 153 -3.30 -17.71 2.84
C THR A 153 -3.38 -18.91 1.92
N ASN A 154 -2.34 -19.12 1.12
CA ASN A 154 -2.13 -20.37 0.39
C ASN A 154 -0.88 -21.03 1.00
N ILE A 155 -1.03 -21.51 2.23
CA ILE A 155 0.03 -22.22 2.94
C ILE A 155 -0.20 -23.71 2.70
N SER A 156 0.78 -24.38 2.11
CA SER A 156 0.81 -25.83 2.05
C SER A 156 1.01 -26.38 3.47
N PRO A 157 0.20 -27.35 3.94
CA PRO A 157 0.31 -27.90 5.30
C PRO A 157 1.66 -28.59 5.59
N TYR A 158 2.52 -28.73 4.59
CA TYR A 158 3.86 -29.32 4.73
C TYR A 158 4.95 -28.32 5.17
N LEU A 159 4.61 -27.05 5.43
CA LEU A 159 5.55 -26.07 5.99
C LEU A 159 5.51 -25.99 7.52
N ASP A 160 4.53 -26.65 8.16
CA ASP A 160 4.40 -26.78 9.63
C ASP A 160 5.07 -28.06 10.17
N THR A 161 5.98 -28.70 9.42
CA THR A 161 6.88 -29.65 10.07
C THR A 161 8.05 -28.87 10.63
N ASP A 162 7.94 -28.52 11.91
CA ASP A 162 9.08 -28.42 12.81
C ASP A 162 10.05 -29.57 12.50
N THR A 163 11.09 -29.28 11.72
CA THR A 163 12.30 -30.08 11.73
C THR A 163 13.21 -29.51 12.80
N PHE A 164 13.39 -30.33 13.85
CA PHE A 164 14.35 -30.25 14.95
C PHE A 164 15.70 -29.59 14.60
#